data_AF-A0A0Q4QZM1-F1
#
_entry.id   AF-A0A0Q4QZM1-F1
#
_cell.length_a   1.000
_cell.length_b   1.000
_cell.length_c   1.000
_cell.angle_alpha   90.00
_cell.angle_beta   90.00
_cell.angle_gamma   90.00
#
_symmetry.space_group_name_H-M   'P 1'
#
loop_
_entity.id
_entity.type
_entity.pdbx_description
1 polymer ?
#
loop_
_entity_poly.entity_id
_entity_poly.type
_entity_poly.pdbx_seq_one_letter_code
_entity_poly.pdbx_strand_id
1 'polypeptide(L)'
;MSLLDKLHALIDPALKETFDKKAYDPVKDRAWVVSRLEAAKTQFASTEATRGGGKKLWKLANGVVAFSPVRKDGAPLVVNGQTTNFIPSERFGDFLNAMIAAVNAGEFDKEFEADTTAGTTVKVRTPRAPRASAGGTGWSEERKAKFAATIAARKAPK
;
A
#
# COMPACT_ATOMS: atom_id res chain seq x y z
N MET A 1 -44.82 -23.63 18.55
CA MET A 1 -44.18 -22.31 18.45
C MET A 1 -45.17 -21.32 17.88
N SER A 2 -45.38 -20.19 18.55
CA SER A 2 -46.28 -19.14 18.08
C SER A 2 -45.62 -18.31 16.97
N LEU A 3 -46.43 -17.54 16.24
CA LEU A 3 -45.94 -16.60 15.22
C LEU A 3 -45.01 -15.53 15.83
N LEU A 4 -45.31 -15.08 17.05
CA LEU A 4 -44.52 -14.06 17.76
C LEU A 4 -43.12 -14.58 18.13
N ASP A 5 -43.00 -15.85 18.50
CA ASP A 5 -41.69 -16.48 18.79
C ASP A 5 -40.81 -16.54 17.53
N LYS A 6 -41.42 -16.82 16.37
CA LYS A 6 -40.73 -16.82 15.08
C LYS A 6 -40.26 -15.42 14.69
N LEU A 7 -41.06 -14.39 14.96
CA LEU A 7 -40.67 -12.99 14.69
C LEU A 7 -39.54 -12.54 15.61
N HIS A 8 -39.58 -12.88 16.90
CA HIS A 8 -38.50 -12.57 17.84
C HIS A 8 -37.18 -13.25 17.46
N ALA A 9 -37.22 -14.49 16.94
CA ALA A 9 -36.03 -15.19 16.47
C ALA A 9 -35.37 -14.54 15.23
N LEU A 10 -36.09 -13.67 14.52
CA LEU A 10 -35.60 -12.97 13.31
C LEU A 10 -35.12 -11.54 13.60
N ILE A 11 -35.37 -11.01 14.80
CA ILE A 11 -34.97 -9.65 15.18
C ILE A 11 -33.70 -9.75 16.01
N ASP A 12 -32.59 -9.27 15.44
CA ASP A 12 -31.33 -9.14 16.15
C ASP A 12 -30.97 -7.66 16.36
N PRO A 13 -31.17 -7.11 17.57
CA PRO A 13 -30.81 -5.73 17.88
C PRO A 13 -29.29 -5.49 17.86
N ALA A 14 -28.45 -6.54 17.91
CA ALA A 14 -27.00 -6.39 17.75
C ALA A 14 -26.60 -6.00 16.31
N LEU A 15 -27.47 -6.23 15.32
CA LEU A 15 -27.25 -5.79 13.94
C LEU A 15 -27.36 -4.27 13.78
N LYS A 16 -27.85 -3.54 14.79
CA LYS A 16 -27.94 -2.08 14.76
C LYS A 16 -26.57 -1.42 14.52
N GLU A 17 -25.51 -1.90 15.16
CA GLU A 17 -24.16 -1.36 14.97
C GLU A 17 -23.64 -1.60 13.55
N THR A 18 -23.97 -2.76 12.96
CA THR A 18 -23.61 -3.08 11.57
C THR A 18 -24.42 -2.23 10.59
N PHE A 19 -25.69 -1.97 10.89
CA PHE A 19 -26.56 -1.10 10.11
C PHE A 19 -26.09 0.36 10.13
N ASP A 20 -25.67 0.87 11.29
CA ASP A 20 -25.17 2.24 11.46
C ASP A 20 -23.74 2.42 10.91
N LYS A 21 -23.02 1.33 10.62
CA LYS A 21 -21.68 1.37 10.05
C LYS A 21 -21.74 1.92 8.63
N LYS A 22 -21.43 3.21 8.49
CA LYS A 22 -21.27 3.85 7.18
C LYS A 22 -20.19 3.12 6.38
N ALA A 23 -20.47 2.89 5.10
CA ALA A 23 -19.49 2.37 4.16
C ALA A 23 -18.23 3.25 4.20
N TYR A 24 -17.07 2.60 4.34
CA TYR A 24 -15.78 3.26 4.38
C TYR A 24 -15.54 3.98 3.04
N ASP A 25 -15.20 5.27 3.11
CA ASP A 25 -14.92 6.11 1.94
C ASP A 25 -13.40 6.34 1.83
N PRO A 26 -12.68 5.54 1.02
CA PRO A 26 -11.22 5.64 0.89
C PRO A 26 -10.78 6.97 0.26
N VAL A 27 -11.65 7.66 -0.48
CA VAL A 27 -11.28 8.88 -1.24
C VAL A 27 -10.89 10.00 -0.28
N LYS A 28 -11.62 10.15 0.82
CA LYS A 28 -11.35 11.21 1.82
C LYS A 28 -10.03 10.99 2.55
N ASP A 29 -9.71 9.74 2.86
CA ASP A 29 -8.48 9.41 3.57
C ASP A 29 -7.27 9.49 2.64
N ARG A 30 -7.40 9.06 1.38
CA ARG A 30 -6.41 9.30 0.34
C ARG A 30 -6.13 10.78 0.15
N ALA A 31 -7.16 11.61 -0.02
CA ALA A 31 -7.02 13.05 -0.22
C ALA A 31 -6.32 13.73 0.97
N TRP A 32 -6.65 13.30 2.19
CA TRP A 32 -5.99 13.80 3.40
C TRP A 32 -4.49 13.45 3.40
N VAL A 33 -4.13 12.20 3.12
CA VAL A 33 -2.72 11.76 3.06
C VAL A 33 -1.97 12.47 1.93
N VAL A 34 -2.58 12.60 0.75
CA VAL A 34 -1.97 13.31 -0.39
C VAL A 34 -1.67 14.76 -0.04
N SER A 35 -2.62 15.49 0.56
CA SER A 35 -2.38 16.89 0.96
C SER A 35 -1.20 17.04 1.92
N ARG A 36 -0.99 16.07 2.80
CA ARG A 36 0.13 16.04 3.75
C ARG A 36 1.46 15.75 3.06
N LEU A 37 1.47 14.86 2.06
CA LEU A 37 2.66 14.57 1.26
C LEU A 37 3.04 15.74 0.36
N GLU A 38 2.05 16.43 -0.22
CA GLU A 38 2.27 17.66 -0.99
C GLU A 38 2.81 18.79 -0.10
N ALA A 39 2.27 18.95 1.10
CA ALA A 39 2.82 19.89 2.08
C ALA A 39 4.25 19.51 2.48
N ALA A 40 4.58 18.23 2.62
CA ALA A 40 5.95 17.79 2.88
C ALA A 40 6.88 18.10 1.70
N LYS A 41 6.41 17.96 0.47
CA LYS A 41 7.16 18.29 -0.75
C LYS A 41 7.44 19.79 -0.87
N THR A 42 6.44 20.63 -0.63
CA THR A 42 6.60 22.09 -0.66
C THR A 42 7.52 22.56 0.47
N GLN A 43 7.37 22.00 1.67
CA GLN A 43 8.26 22.27 2.81
C GLN A 43 9.71 21.86 2.55
N PHE A 44 9.93 20.76 1.83
CA PHE A 44 11.29 20.32 1.50
C PHE A 44 11.92 21.20 0.42
N ALA A 45 11.12 21.71 -0.52
CA ALA A 45 11.57 22.60 -1.60
C ALA A 45 11.82 24.04 -1.11
N SER A 46 11.05 24.54 -0.14
CA SER A 46 11.31 25.83 0.50
C SER A 46 12.60 25.75 1.29
N THR A 47 13.66 26.35 0.75
CA THR A 47 15.06 26.22 1.21
C THR A 47 15.32 26.86 2.59
N GLU A 48 14.32 27.49 3.19
CA GLU A 48 14.45 28.24 4.44
C GLU A 48 13.86 27.49 5.64
N ALA A 49 14.73 27.26 6.61
CA ALA A 49 14.42 27.09 8.03
C ALA A 49 13.44 25.95 8.39
N THR A 50 13.98 24.73 8.54
CA THR A 50 13.78 23.93 9.78
C THR A 50 14.57 22.62 9.72
N ARG A 51 15.87 22.74 9.99
CA ARG A 51 16.57 21.72 10.78
C ARG A 51 15.76 21.53 12.08
N GLY A 52 15.10 20.38 12.22
CA GLY A 52 14.55 19.85 13.47
C GLY A 52 13.68 20.79 14.33
N GLY A 53 12.36 20.76 14.16
CA GLY A 53 11.44 21.36 15.14
C GLY A 53 10.01 21.47 14.63
N GLY A 54 9.12 20.60 15.11
CA GLY A 54 7.69 20.57 14.78
C GLY A 54 7.17 19.17 14.41
N LYS A 55 5.83 18.99 14.41
CA LYS A 55 5.10 17.78 13.96
C LYS A 55 5.27 17.53 12.46
N LYS A 56 6.50 17.45 11.99
CA LYS A 56 6.87 17.25 10.59
C LYS A 56 6.97 15.76 10.34
N LEU A 57 6.47 15.35 9.18
CA LEU A 57 6.55 13.97 8.70
C LEU A 57 7.98 13.58 8.36
N TRP A 58 8.92 14.53 8.32
CA TRP A 58 10.31 14.28 7.99
C TRP A 58 11.28 15.10 8.84
N LYS A 59 12.50 14.59 8.97
CA LYS A 59 13.66 15.25 9.55
C LYS A 59 14.87 15.04 8.65
N LEU A 60 15.62 16.10 8.37
CA LEU A 60 16.85 16.04 7.59
C LEU A 60 18.07 16.10 8.52
N ALA A 61 18.94 15.10 8.45
CA ALA A 61 20.23 15.06 9.15
C ALA A 61 21.27 14.37 8.27
N ASN A 62 22.48 14.93 8.18
CA ASN A 62 23.61 14.33 7.44
C ASN A 62 23.27 13.93 5.99
N GLY A 63 22.46 14.73 5.28
CA GLY A 63 22.05 14.42 3.90
C GLY A 63 21.00 13.30 3.77
N VAL A 64 20.52 12.75 4.89
CA VAL A 64 19.49 11.71 4.95
C VAL A 64 18.21 12.27 5.58
N VAL A 65 17.09 11.96 4.95
CA VAL A 65 15.75 12.28 5.42
C VAL A 65 15.19 11.08 6.17
N ALA A 66 14.93 11.24 7.46
CA ALA A 66 14.09 10.33 8.22
C ALA A 66 12.63 10.72 8.00
N PHE A 67 11.86 9.88 7.32
CA PHE A 67 10.48 10.12 6.94
C PHE A 67 9.53 9.15 7.66
N SER A 68 8.62 9.71 8.44
CA SER A 68 7.63 9.01 9.27
C SER A 68 6.22 9.50 8.91
N PRO A 69 5.60 8.95 7.86
CA PRO A 69 4.24 9.30 7.47
C PRO A 69 3.22 8.83 8.52
N VAL A 70 2.12 9.57 8.64
CA VAL A 70 1.01 9.22 9.55
C VAL A 70 -0.30 9.17 8.77
N ARG A 71 -1.21 8.32 9.23
CA ARG A 71 -2.60 8.24 8.81
C ARG A 71 -3.43 9.35 9.50
N LYS A 72 -4.68 9.50 9.06
CA LYS A 72 -5.62 10.52 9.56
C LYS A 72 -6.02 10.31 11.03
N ASP A 73 -6.05 9.06 11.47
CA ASP A 73 -6.24 8.63 12.86
C ASP A 73 -5.02 8.94 13.76
N GLY A 74 -3.90 9.39 13.19
CA GLY A 74 -2.65 9.65 13.89
C GLY A 74 -1.73 8.44 14.01
N ALA A 75 -2.13 7.27 13.51
CA ALA A 75 -1.29 6.08 13.49
C ALA A 75 -0.16 6.20 12.45
N PRO A 76 1.03 5.61 12.69
CA PRO A 76 2.11 5.62 11.71
C PRO A 76 1.73 4.78 10.48
N LEU A 77 2.03 5.31 9.30
CA LEU A 77 1.84 4.57 8.04
C LEU A 77 3.09 3.71 7.80
N VAL A 78 2.90 2.39 7.76
CA VAL A 78 4.00 1.42 7.60
C VAL A 78 4.31 1.24 6.11
N VAL A 79 5.51 1.64 5.70
CA VAL A 79 6.01 1.43 4.34
C VAL A 79 7.15 0.42 4.44
N ASN A 80 7.08 -0.67 3.68
CA ASN A 80 8.10 -1.73 3.69
C ASN A 80 8.43 -2.30 5.09
N GLY A 81 7.45 -2.34 5.98
CA GLY A 81 7.60 -2.87 7.34
C GLY A 81 8.23 -1.86 8.31
N GLN A 82 8.52 -0.65 7.84
CA GLN A 82 9.11 0.42 8.63
C GLN A 82 8.12 1.58 8.80
N THR A 83 7.99 2.06 10.03
CA THR A 83 7.25 3.29 10.35
C THR A 83 8.06 4.54 10.04
N THR A 84 9.39 4.41 10.00
CA THR A 84 10.33 5.49 9.66
C THR A 84 11.27 4.99 8.58
N ASN A 85 11.25 5.66 7.44
CA ASN A 85 12.04 5.34 6.26
C ASN A 85 13.20 6.33 6.15
N PHE A 86 14.40 5.83 5.92
CA PHE A 86 15.58 6.67 5.73
C PHE A 86 15.89 6.80 4.24
N ILE A 87 15.79 8.02 3.72
CA ILE A 87 15.84 8.30 2.29
C ILE A 87 16.95 9.34 2.04
N PRO A 88 17.84 9.15 1.07
CA PRO A 88 18.78 10.20 0.67
C PRO A 88 18.03 11.47 0.27
N SER A 89 18.46 12.63 0.76
CA SER A 89 17.79 13.92 0.53
C SER A 89 17.56 14.23 -0.95
N GLU A 90 18.53 13.90 -1.81
CA GLU A 90 18.45 14.05 -3.27
C GLU A 90 17.29 13.25 -3.89
N ARG A 91 16.92 12.12 -3.29
CA ARG A 91 15.86 11.22 -3.77
C ARG A 91 14.52 11.44 -3.08
N PHE A 92 14.46 12.33 -2.08
CA PHE A 92 13.28 12.50 -1.27
C PHE A 92 12.11 13.09 -2.07
N GLY A 93 12.39 14.01 -3.00
CA GLY A 93 11.37 14.56 -3.91
C GLY A 93 10.72 13.49 -4.79
N ASP A 94 11.53 12.62 -5.41
CA ASP A 94 11.05 11.51 -6.24
C ASP A 94 10.27 10.49 -5.41
N PHE A 95 10.74 10.20 -4.20
CA PHE A 95 10.06 9.32 -3.27
C PHE A 95 8.65 9.83 -2.94
N LEU A 96 8.52 11.14 -2.61
CA LEU A 96 7.21 11.74 -2.33
C LEU A 96 6.27 11.67 -3.53
N ASN A 97 6.77 11.91 -4.75
CA ASN A 97 5.96 11.79 -5.98
C ASN A 97 5.45 10.35 -6.18
N ALA A 98 6.33 9.36 -6.02
CA ALA A 98 5.96 7.95 -6.15
C ALA A 98 4.93 7.55 -5.08
N MET A 99 5.10 8.04 -3.85
CA MET A 99 4.16 7.76 -2.76
C MET A 99 2.79 8.39 -3.00
N ILE A 100 2.73 9.64 -3.47
CA ILE A 100 1.46 10.31 -3.85
C ILE A 100 0.76 9.51 -4.95
N ALA A 101 1.48 9.05 -5.97
CA ALA A 101 0.92 8.24 -7.04
C ALA A 101 0.34 6.92 -6.50
N ALA A 102 1.06 6.23 -5.60
CA ALA A 102 0.60 4.99 -4.99
C ALA A 102 -0.63 5.18 -4.09
N VAL A 103 -0.70 6.28 -3.32
CA VAL A 103 -1.89 6.63 -2.53
C VAL A 103 -3.09 6.89 -3.44
N ASN A 104 -2.91 7.66 -4.52
CA ASN A 104 -3.97 7.91 -5.50
C ASN A 104 -4.44 6.63 -6.20
N ALA A 105 -3.53 5.71 -6.48
CA ALA A 105 -3.83 4.39 -7.04
C ALA A 105 -4.55 3.45 -6.06
N GLY A 106 -4.70 3.85 -4.78
CA GLY A 106 -5.37 3.05 -3.75
C GLY A 106 -4.51 1.91 -3.21
N GLU A 107 -3.19 1.94 -3.41
CA GLU A 107 -2.28 0.91 -2.88
C GLU A 107 -2.24 0.86 -1.35
N PHE A 108 -2.72 1.93 -0.69
CA PHE A 108 -2.79 2.09 0.77
C PHE A 108 -4.22 1.96 1.34
N ASP A 109 -5.22 1.61 0.53
CA ASP A 109 -6.62 1.58 1.00
C ASP A 109 -6.84 0.59 2.13
N LYS A 110 -6.18 -0.57 2.06
CA LYS A 110 -6.29 -1.63 3.07
C LYS A 110 -5.71 -1.15 4.39
N GLU A 111 -4.60 -0.42 4.32
CA GLU A 111 -3.97 0.24 5.45
C GLU A 111 -4.88 1.32 6.02
N PHE A 112 -5.69 2.01 5.22
CA PHE A 112 -6.61 3.04 5.71
C PHE A 112 -7.91 2.47 6.29
N GLU A 113 -8.39 1.34 5.79
CA GLU A 113 -9.56 0.62 6.30
C GLU A 113 -9.25 -0.19 7.58
N ALA A 114 -8.01 -0.66 7.74
CA ALA A 114 -7.62 -1.43 8.92
C ALA A 114 -7.60 -0.56 10.19
N ASP A 115 -8.52 -0.85 11.10
CA ASP A 115 -8.69 -0.20 12.42
C ASP A 115 -7.60 -0.55 13.45
N THR A 116 -6.50 -1.19 13.03
CA THR A 116 -5.54 -1.78 13.96
C THR A 116 -4.08 -1.42 13.67
N THR A 117 -3.41 -1.06 14.76
CA THR A 117 -1.99 -0.69 14.92
C THR A 117 -0.99 -1.82 14.59
N ALA A 118 -1.32 -2.74 13.70
CA ALA A 118 -0.44 -3.84 13.33
C ALA A 118 -0.69 -4.38 11.91
N GLY A 119 0.19 -4.05 10.97
CA GLY A 119 0.70 -5.08 10.08
C GLY A 119 0.17 -5.15 8.64
N THR A 120 -0.67 -4.24 8.16
CA THR A 120 -0.81 -4.10 6.70
C THR A 120 0.41 -3.31 6.20
N THR A 121 1.38 -4.05 5.68
CA THR A 121 2.62 -3.49 5.17
C THR A 121 2.48 -3.30 3.67
N VAL A 122 2.50 -2.05 3.19
CA VAL A 122 2.71 -1.81 1.77
C VAL A 122 4.13 -2.23 1.43
N LYS A 123 4.26 -3.41 0.82
CA LYS A 123 5.50 -3.87 0.21
C LYS A 123 5.68 -3.07 -1.06
N VAL A 124 6.53 -2.03 -1.00
CA VAL A 124 6.98 -1.31 -2.19
C VAL A 124 7.66 -2.34 -3.09
N ARG A 125 6.96 -2.78 -4.15
CA ARG A 125 7.60 -3.53 -5.22
C ARG A 125 8.50 -2.54 -5.92
N THR A 126 9.80 -2.58 -5.62
CA THR A 126 10.78 -1.91 -6.47
C THR A 126 10.51 -2.38 -7.90
N PRO A 127 10.33 -1.47 -8.87
CA PRO A 127 10.22 -1.88 -10.26
C PRO A 127 11.49 -2.67 -10.54
N ARG A 128 11.31 -3.97 -10.81
CA ARG A 128 12.41 -4.85 -11.17
C ARG A 128 13.05 -4.18 -12.37
N ALA A 129 14.31 -3.75 -12.24
CA ALA A 129 15.04 -3.15 -13.34
C ALA A 129 14.76 -3.99 -14.60
N PRO A 130 14.37 -3.38 -15.72
CA PRO A 130 14.14 -4.13 -16.95
C PRO A 130 15.39 -4.95 -17.14
N ARG A 131 15.23 -6.27 -17.07
CA ARG A 131 16.34 -7.20 -17.20
C ARG A 131 16.93 -6.83 -18.55
N ALA A 132 18.14 -6.23 -18.55
CA ALA A 132 18.88 -5.99 -19.77
C ALA A 132 18.76 -7.28 -20.56
N SER A 133 18.36 -7.16 -21.83
CA SER A 133 18.10 -8.27 -22.73
C SER A 133 19.34 -9.15 -22.87
N ALA A 134 19.65 -9.92 -21.84
CA ALA A 134 20.56 -11.03 -21.85
C ALA A 134 19.78 -12.09 -22.60
N GLY A 135 20.10 -12.21 -23.90
CA GLY A 135 19.45 -13.04 -24.89
C GLY A 135 18.85 -14.28 -24.27
N GLY A 136 17.54 -14.22 -24.03
CA GLY A 136 16.77 -15.38 -23.66
C GLY A 136 16.71 -16.24 -24.90
N THR A 137 17.61 -17.20 -25.03
CA THR A 137 17.42 -18.32 -25.96
C THR A 137 16.09 -18.94 -25.55
N GLY A 138 15.05 -18.56 -26.29
CA GLY A 138 13.74 -19.17 -26.19
C GLY A 138 13.92 -20.68 -26.25
N TRP A 139 12.98 -21.41 -25.63
CA TRP A 139 13.02 -22.86 -25.54
C TRP A 139 13.61 -23.49 -26.81
N SER A 140 14.72 -24.23 -26.67
CA SER A 140 15.26 -25.00 -27.77
C SER A 140 14.16 -25.90 -28.34
N GLU A 141 14.17 -26.13 -29.65
CA GLU A 141 13.19 -27.01 -30.30
C GLU A 141 13.14 -28.38 -29.62
N GLU A 142 14.28 -28.87 -29.16
CA GLU A 142 14.41 -30.10 -28.38
C GLU A 142 13.62 -30.06 -27.06
N ARG A 143 13.61 -28.92 -26.35
CA ARG A 143 12.80 -28.72 -25.14
C ARG A 143 11.32 -28.61 -25.45
N LYS A 144 10.95 -27.95 -26.56
CA LYS A 144 9.56 -27.88 -27.02
C LYS A 144 9.02 -29.27 -27.41
N ALA A 145 9.84 -30.08 -28.09
CA ALA A 145 9.48 -31.43 -28.50
C ALA A 145 9.29 -32.36 -27.30
N LYS A 146 10.22 -32.35 -26.33
CA LYS A 146 10.10 -33.14 -25.09
C LYS A 146 8.86 -32.75 -24.27
N PHE A 147 8.53 -31.46 -24.24
CA PHE A 147 7.31 -30.97 -23.57
C PHE A 147 6.03 -31.38 -24.31
N ALA A 148 6.01 -31.29 -25.64
CA ALA A 148 4.89 -31.75 -26.45
C ALA A 148 4.64 -33.25 -26.28
N ALA A 149 5.71 -34.06 -26.24
CA ALA A 149 5.62 -35.50 -26.01
C ALA A 149 5.06 -35.84 -24.61
N THR A 150 5.43 -35.08 -23.58
CA THR A 150 4.89 -35.28 -22.22
C THR A 150 3.43 -34.86 -22.09
N ILE A 151 3.01 -33.81 -22.80
CA ILE A 151 1.58 -33.44 -22.89
C ILE A 151 0.79 -34.51 -23.65
N ALA A 152 1.31 -35.02 -24.77
CA ALA A 152 0.65 -36.05 -25.56
C ALA A 152 0.49 -37.37 -24.79
N ALA A 153 1.53 -37.81 -24.07
CA ALA A 153 1.47 -38.99 -23.21
C ALA A 153 0.47 -38.85 -22.05
N ARG A 154 0.24 -37.62 -21.56
CA ARG A 154 -0.80 -37.33 -20.55
C ARG A 154 -2.21 -37.23 -21.12
N LYS A 155 -2.35 -36.96 -22.42
CA LYS A 155 -3.64 -36.75 -23.10
C LYS A 155 -4.18 -38.02 -23.78
N ALA A 156 -3.37 -39.07 -23.90
CA ALA A 156 -3.85 -40.36 -24.36
C ALA A 156 -4.74 -41.02 -23.28
N PRO A 157 -6.02 -41.33 -23.54
CA PRO A 157 -6.83 -42.09 -22.63
C PRO A 157 -6.28 -43.52 -22.51
N LYS A 158 -6.33 -44.08 -21.29
CA LYS A 158 -6.12 -45.51 -21.04
C LYS A 158 -7.16 -46.34 -21.77
#